data_AF-A0A2V9V4P0-F1
#
_entry.id   AF-A0A2V9V4P0-F1
#
_cell.length_a   1.000
_cell.length_b   1.000
_cell.length_c   1.000
_cell.angle_alpha   90.00
_cell.angle_beta   90.00
_cell.angle_gamma   90.00
#
_symmetry.space_group_name_H-M   'P 1'
#
loop_
_entity.id
_entity.type
_entity.pdbx_description
1 polymer ?
#
loop_
_entity_poly.entity_id
_entity_poly.type
_entity_poly.pdbx_seq_one_letter_code
_entity_poly.pdbx_strand_id
1 'polypeptide(L)'
;MDVPAVEAAGMPPVIERAPLSTAASAAAAGPAFSNAFTFDTLLARCAQSEWNPDPKSMLFFNDDERKYGAEEFRTLRSRLYQMREKMPLKKVLITSALPKEGKTFVAANLAQVMVRQHGRRALLIDADLRGARLHQALGTSSTPGLSEYLLGESDEFSVMQRGPMENLFFIPSGRTVSNPREWSPCSTGSSLIHRPRCQYPTRASWPISAMAC
;
A
#
# COMPACT_ATOMS: atom_id res chain seq x y z
N MET A 1 35.72 73.38 11.10
CA MET A 1 34.48 73.05 10.37
C MET A 1 34.38 71.54 10.33
N ASP A 2 33.34 71.06 10.97
CA ASP A 2 33.07 69.71 11.45
C ASP A 2 33.04 68.60 10.39
N VAL A 3 33.55 67.42 10.78
CA VAL A 3 33.25 66.13 10.16
C VAL A 3 32.52 65.31 11.22
N PRO A 4 31.24 64.93 11.04
CA PRO A 4 30.50 64.21 12.06
C PRO A 4 30.79 62.71 12.04
N ALA A 5 30.70 62.13 13.24
CA ALA A 5 30.96 60.75 13.58
C ALA A 5 29.91 59.77 13.00
N VAL A 6 30.39 58.55 12.71
CA VAL A 6 29.61 57.40 12.25
C VAL A 6 28.97 56.71 13.47
N GLU A 7 27.64 56.65 13.50
CA GLU A 7 26.87 55.96 14.55
C GLU A 7 26.38 54.59 14.03
N ALA A 8 26.68 53.55 14.81
CA ALA A 8 26.45 52.15 14.49
C ALA A 8 24.97 51.77 14.63
N ALA A 9 24.40 51.20 13.57
CA ALA A 9 23.04 50.66 13.57
C ALA A 9 22.95 49.37 14.42
N GLY A 10 22.13 49.42 15.47
CA GLY A 10 21.84 48.32 16.38
C GLY A 10 21.00 47.20 15.75
N MET A 11 21.29 45.97 16.19
CA MET A 11 20.57 44.73 15.89
C MET A 11 19.15 44.76 16.48
N PRO A 12 18.09 44.40 15.74
CA PRO A 12 16.75 44.29 16.31
C PRO A 12 16.62 43.05 17.22
N PRO A 13 15.77 43.10 18.26
CA PRO A 13 15.68 42.07 19.29
C PRO A 13 15.00 40.79 18.80
N VAL A 14 15.51 39.65 19.29
CA VAL A 14 14.93 38.32 19.15
C VAL A 14 13.63 38.26 19.96
N ILE A 15 12.49 38.11 19.27
CA ILE A 15 11.18 37.93 19.88
C ILE A 15 11.04 36.46 20.31
N GLU A 16 11.16 36.21 21.60
CA GLU A 16 10.88 34.92 22.23
C GLU A 16 9.36 34.65 22.20
N ARG A 17 8.92 33.60 21.50
CA ARG A 17 7.51 33.20 21.44
C ARG A 17 7.19 32.18 22.55
N ALA A 18 6.27 32.58 23.43
CA ALA A 18 5.65 31.78 24.48
C ALA A 18 5.02 30.46 23.98
N PRO A 19 4.88 29.44 24.84
CA PRO A 19 4.38 28.12 24.44
C PRO A 19 2.87 28.17 24.15
N LEU A 20 2.47 27.74 22.95
CA LEU A 20 1.04 27.59 22.64
C LEU A 20 0.46 26.40 23.41
N SER A 21 -0.46 26.76 24.30
CA SER A 21 -1.35 25.94 25.09
C SER A 21 -2.09 24.85 24.28
N THR A 22 -2.22 23.70 24.94
CA THR A 22 -3.12 22.59 24.63
C THR A 22 -4.58 23.05 24.49
N ALA A 23 -5.08 23.04 23.25
CA ALA A 23 -6.52 22.98 22.98
C ALA A 23 -6.82 21.68 22.23
N ALA A 24 -7.33 20.71 22.98
CA ALA A 24 -8.00 19.54 22.46
C ALA A 24 -9.24 20.01 21.68
N SER A 25 -9.10 20.17 20.38
CA SER A 25 -10.24 20.34 19.47
C SER A 25 -10.63 18.96 18.97
N ALA A 26 -11.80 18.50 19.40
CA ALA A 26 -12.48 17.32 18.88
C ALA A 26 -12.53 17.41 17.34
N ALA A 27 -11.62 16.69 16.69
CA ALA A 27 -11.56 16.58 15.25
C ALA A 27 -12.76 15.73 14.81
N ALA A 28 -13.65 16.36 14.06
CA ALA A 28 -14.77 15.72 13.39
C ALA A 28 -14.31 14.43 12.70
N ALA A 29 -14.87 13.32 13.15
CA ALA A 29 -14.63 12.00 12.59
C ALA A 29 -15.11 11.99 11.13
N GLY A 30 -14.17 12.09 10.19
CA GLY A 30 -14.34 11.46 8.88
C GLY A 30 -14.59 9.96 9.06
N PRO A 31 -15.01 9.21 8.03
CA PRO A 31 -15.21 7.77 8.15
C PRO A 31 -13.87 7.15 8.54
N ALA A 32 -13.72 6.92 9.83
CA ALA A 32 -12.62 6.17 10.36
C ALA A 32 -12.74 4.80 9.71
N PHE A 33 -11.62 4.27 9.20
CA PHE A 33 -11.45 2.84 9.04
C PHE A 33 -11.72 2.24 10.42
N SER A 34 -12.99 1.93 10.68
CA SER A 34 -13.43 1.46 11.99
C SER A 34 -12.78 0.11 12.23
N ASN A 35 -12.69 -0.30 13.49
CA ASN A 35 -12.01 -1.50 13.99
C ASN A 35 -12.55 -2.86 13.43
N ALA A 36 -13.21 -2.87 12.27
CA ALA A 36 -13.88 -3.99 11.62
C ALA A 36 -13.01 -4.79 10.64
N PHE A 37 -11.73 -4.46 10.45
CA PHE A 37 -10.82 -5.20 9.58
C PHE A 37 -10.18 -6.41 10.30
N THR A 38 -11.02 -7.31 10.82
CA THR A 38 -10.54 -8.61 11.31
C THR A 38 -10.37 -9.58 10.15
N PHE A 39 -9.55 -10.62 10.37
CA PHE A 39 -9.33 -11.65 9.35
C PHE A 39 -10.62 -12.41 9.02
N ASP A 40 -11.47 -12.65 10.02
CA ASP A 40 -12.77 -13.30 9.82
C ASP A 40 -13.68 -12.45 8.93
N THR A 41 -13.66 -11.12 9.09
CA THR A 41 -14.40 -10.21 8.22
C THR A 41 -13.86 -10.23 6.79
N LEU A 42 -12.54 -10.33 6.61
CA LEU A 42 -11.94 -10.50 5.28
C LEU A 42 -12.39 -11.81 4.63
N LEU A 43 -12.35 -12.91 5.37
CA LEU A 43 -12.79 -14.21 4.84
C LEU A 43 -14.28 -14.24 4.50
N ALA A 44 -15.10 -13.51 5.26
CA ALA A 44 -16.55 -13.45 5.06
C ALA A 44 -16.97 -12.51 3.93
N ARG A 45 -16.21 -11.44 3.65
CA ARG A 45 -16.60 -10.39 2.71
C ARG A 45 -15.83 -10.37 1.39
N CYS A 46 -14.58 -10.84 1.37
CA CYS A 46 -13.78 -10.84 0.16
C CYS A 46 -14.22 -11.98 -0.76
N ALA A 47 -14.36 -11.67 -2.05
CA ALA A 47 -14.69 -12.68 -3.05
C ALA A 47 -13.52 -13.67 -3.18
N GLN A 48 -13.84 -14.97 -3.21
CA GLN A 48 -12.88 -15.98 -3.64
C GLN A 48 -12.80 -15.93 -5.16
N SER A 49 -11.60 -15.72 -5.68
CA SER A 49 -11.36 -15.63 -7.12
C SER A 49 -10.56 -16.84 -7.57
N GLU A 50 -10.94 -17.42 -8.70
CA GLU A 50 -10.11 -18.41 -9.37
C GLU A 50 -8.87 -17.71 -9.92
N TRP A 51 -7.70 -18.20 -9.51
CA TRP A 51 -6.41 -17.73 -10.01
C TRP A 51 -5.81 -18.83 -10.84
N ASN A 52 -5.37 -18.49 -12.06
CA ASN A 52 -4.66 -19.40 -12.96
C ASN A 52 -3.21 -18.94 -13.15
N PRO A 53 -2.37 -19.04 -12.10
CA PRO A 53 -1.00 -18.54 -12.10
C PRO A 53 -0.17 -19.21 -13.20
N ASP A 54 0.67 -18.42 -13.90
CA ASP A 54 1.59 -18.98 -14.89
C ASP A 54 2.64 -19.89 -14.20
N PRO A 55 2.67 -21.20 -14.49
CA PRO A 55 3.57 -22.15 -13.82
C PRO A 55 5.06 -21.81 -13.98
N LYS A 56 5.44 -21.05 -15.01
CA LYS A 56 6.83 -20.66 -15.25
C LYS A 56 7.29 -19.52 -14.36
N SER A 57 6.40 -18.59 -14.03
CA SER A 57 6.71 -17.41 -13.21
C SER A 57 6.39 -17.61 -11.73
N MET A 58 5.55 -18.59 -11.41
CA MET A 58 5.03 -18.83 -10.07
C MET A 58 5.69 -20.04 -9.43
N LEU A 59 6.65 -19.77 -8.54
CA LEU A 59 7.51 -20.79 -7.96
C LEU A 59 6.81 -21.60 -6.87
N PHE A 60 5.81 -21.03 -6.19
CA PHE A 60 5.23 -21.58 -4.96
C PHE A 60 3.73 -21.89 -5.04
N PHE A 61 3.12 -21.85 -6.24
CA PHE A 61 1.71 -22.22 -6.43
C PHE A 61 1.47 -23.74 -6.56
N ASN A 62 2.47 -24.47 -7.08
CA ASN A 62 2.44 -25.93 -7.10
C ASN A 62 3.35 -26.46 -5.98
N ASP A 63 3.11 -27.70 -5.53
CA ASP A 63 3.96 -28.38 -4.54
C ASP A 63 5.31 -28.86 -5.09
N ASP A 64 5.68 -28.39 -6.28
CA ASP A 64 6.97 -28.71 -6.88
C ASP A 64 8.06 -27.82 -6.27
N GLU A 65 8.62 -28.28 -5.15
CA GLU A 65 9.59 -27.54 -4.34
C GLU A 65 10.97 -27.33 -5.02
N ARG A 66 11.20 -27.94 -6.19
CA ARG A 66 12.52 -28.03 -6.84
C ARG A 66 12.76 -27.01 -7.94
N LYS A 67 12.00 -25.91 -8.00
CA LYS A 67 12.25 -24.85 -8.97
C LYS A 67 13.48 -24.02 -8.59
N TYR A 68 14.36 -23.77 -9.58
CA TYR A 68 15.50 -22.87 -9.43
C TYR A 68 15.03 -21.49 -8.94
N GLY A 69 15.69 -20.93 -7.91
CA GLY A 69 15.31 -19.64 -7.31
C GLY A 69 14.45 -19.73 -6.04
N ALA A 70 13.88 -20.90 -5.71
CA ALA A 70 12.98 -21.02 -4.56
C ALA A 70 13.69 -20.84 -3.21
N GLU A 71 14.92 -21.34 -3.06
CA GLU A 71 15.72 -21.20 -1.82
C GLU A 71 16.13 -19.75 -1.55
N GLU A 72 16.33 -18.95 -2.60
CA GLU A 72 16.64 -17.54 -2.52
C GLU A 72 15.45 -16.77 -1.93
N PHE A 73 14.22 -17.09 -2.33
CA PHE A 73 13.02 -16.52 -1.72
C PHE A 73 12.81 -17.00 -0.27
N ARG A 74 13.10 -18.27 0.04
CA ARG A 74 13.08 -18.78 1.43
C ARG A 74 14.09 -18.05 2.31
N THR A 75 15.29 -17.79 1.79
CA THR A 75 16.35 -17.02 2.44
C THR A 75 15.93 -15.57 2.66
N LEU A 76 15.37 -14.92 1.63
CA LEU A 76 14.84 -13.56 1.71
C LEU A 76 13.75 -13.45 2.77
N ARG A 77 12.83 -14.41 2.83
CA ARG A 77 11.81 -14.49 3.88
C ARG A 77 12.41 -14.55 5.28
N SER A 78 13.37 -15.43 5.50
CA SER A 78 14.05 -15.57 6.80
C SER A 78 14.71 -14.26 7.24
N ARG A 79 15.38 -13.55 6.31
CA ARG A 79 15.99 -12.24 6.59
C ARG A 79 14.94 -11.19 6.97
N LEU A 80 13.81 -11.14 6.28
CA LEU A 80 12.72 -10.22 6.62
C LEU A 80 12.12 -10.53 8.00
N TYR A 81 12.06 -11.80 8.41
CA TYR A 81 11.63 -12.15 9.77
C TYR A 81 12.63 -11.73 10.84
N GLN A 82 13.93 -11.94 10.62
CA GLN A 82 14.97 -11.45 11.53
C GLN A 82 14.94 -9.92 11.66
N MET A 83 14.70 -9.19 10.57
CA MET A 83 14.51 -7.74 10.62
C MET A 83 13.28 -7.36 11.45
N ARG A 84 12.18 -8.11 11.30
CA ARG A 84 10.93 -7.86 12.04
C ARG A 84 11.07 -8.04 13.56
N GLU A 85 12.02 -8.85 14.03
CA GLU A 85 12.33 -9.00 15.46
C GLU A 85 12.97 -7.74 16.05
N LYS A 86 13.71 -6.99 15.22
CA LYS A 86 14.40 -5.76 15.62
C LYS A 86 13.55 -4.51 15.44
N MET A 87 12.67 -4.50 14.43
CA MET A 87 11.80 -3.37 14.10
C MET A 87 10.44 -3.83 13.57
N PRO A 88 9.34 -3.07 13.81
CA PRO A 88 8.01 -3.45 13.34
C PRO A 88 7.91 -3.36 11.80
N LEU A 89 8.19 -4.45 11.12
CA LEU A 89 8.09 -4.58 9.66
C LEU A 89 6.73 -5.15 9.25
N LYS A 90 5.79 -4.27 8.88
CA LYS A 90 4.42 -4.64 8.43
C LYS A 90 4.18 -4.41 6.94
N LYS A 91 5.02 -3.61 6.28
CA LYS A 91 4.83 -3.20 4.88
C LYS A 91 6.17 -3.27 4.16
N VAL A 92 6.18 -3.85 2.96
CA VAL A 92 7.37 -3.92 2.10
C VAL A 92 6.98 -3.38 0.73
N LEU A 93 7.71 -2.36 0.28
CA LEU A 93 7.59 -1.83 -1.08
C LEU A 93 8.68 -2.47 -1.95
N ILE A 94 8.29 -3.01 -3.10
CA ILE A 94 9.20 -3.60 -4.08
C ILE A 94 9.16 -2.70 -5.32
N THR A 95 10.26 -2.02 -5.59
CA THR A 95 10.41 -1.15 -6.75
C THR A 95 11.68 -1.52 -7.51
N SER A 96 11.72 -1.16 -8.80
CA SER A 96 12.86 -1.37 -9.68
C SER A 96 13.33 -0.04 -10.27
N ALA A 97 14.59 0.05 -10.69
CA ALA A 97 15.13 1.26 -11.32
C ALA A 97 14.65 1.36 -12.77
N LEU A 98 14.48 0.22 -13.43
CA LEU A 98 14.04 0.11 -14.82
C LEU A 98 12.80 -0.79 -14.96
N PRO A 99 11.99 -0.59 -16.03
CA PRO A 99 10.99 -1.56 -16.42
C PRO A 99 11.62 -2.92 -16.73
N LYS A 100 10.88 -4.00 -16.46
CA LYS A 100 11.28 -5.41 -16.76
C LYS A 100 12.42 -5.99 -15.93
N GLU A 101 12.82 -5.38 -14.82
CA GLU A 101 13.80 -5.95 -13.87
C GLU A 101 13.23 -7.04 -12.94
N GLY A 102 11.98 -7.46 -13.15
CA GLY A 102 11.39 -8.55 -12.39
C GLY A 102 10.73 -8.17 -11.06
N LYS A 103 10.46 -6.89 -10.77
CA LYS A 103 9.72 -6.44 -9.56
C LYS A 103 8.44 -7.24 -9.30
N THR A 104 7.64 -7.46 -10.34
CA THR A 104 6.37 -8.21 -10.29
C THR A 104 6.62 -9.68 -9.93
N PHE A 105 7.67 -10.30 -10.49
CA PHE A 105 8.06 -11.66 -10.17
C PHE A 105 8.53 -11.79 -8.72
N VAL A 106 9.36 -10.85 -8.26
CA VAL A 106 9.84 -10.83 -6.87
C VAL A 106 8.69 -10.61 -5.90
N ALA A 107 7.79 -9.68 -6.17
CA ALA A 107 6.64 -9.38 -5.31
C ALA A 107 5.67 -10.57 -5.18
N ALA A 108 5.30 -11.20 -6.30
CA ALA A 108 4.40 -12.34 -6.30
C ALA A 108 4.98 -13.53 -5.52
N ASN A 109 6.23 -13.90 -5.81
CA ASN A 109 6.86 -15.07 -5.18
C ASN A 109 7.20 -14.80 -3.72
N LEU A 110 7.57 -13.57 -3.36
CA LEU A 110 7.77 -13.19 -1.97
C LEU A 110 6.47 -13.29 -1.16
N ALA A 111 5.35 -12.83 -1.70
CA ALA A 111 4.06 -12.94 -1.02
C ALA A 111 3.66 -14.41 -0.80
N GLN A 112 3.85 -15.27 -1.80
CA GLN A 112 3.57 -16.71 -1.67
C GLN A 112 4.46 -17.40 -0.63
N VAL A 113 5.77 -17.14 -0.64
CA VAL A 113 6.67 -17.78 0.32
C VAL A 113 6.37 -17.30 1.75
N MET A 114 5.88 -16.07 1.93
CA MET A 114 5.47 -15.56 3.26
C MET A 114 4.29 -16.34 3.84
N VAL A 115 3.23 -16.54 3.05
CA VAL A 115 2.00 -17.21 3.51
C VAL A 115 2.17 -18.71 3.71
N ARG A 116 3.21 -19.32 3.15
CA ARG A 116 3.58 -20.72 3.41
C ARG A 116 4.07 -20.96 4.83
N GLN A 117 4.43 -19.92 5.59
CA GLN A 117 4.69 -20.10 7.02
C GLN A 117 3.35 -20.10 7.79
N HIS A 118 3.16 -21.09 8.65
CA HIS A 118 1.94 -21.22 9.45
C HIS A 118 1.55 -19.92 10.18
N GLY A 119 0.27 -19.56 10.08
CA GLY A 119 -0.32 -18.39 10.73
C GLY A 119 0.09 -17.04 10.12
N ARG A 120 0.78 -17.03 8.98
CA ARG A 120 1.18 -15.79 8.29
C ARG A 120 0.21 -15.45 7.17
N ARG A 121 -0.04 -14.16 7.03
CA ARG A 121 -0.95 -13.58 6.05
C ARG A 121 -0.21 -12.52 5.26
N ALA A 122 -0.49 -12.46 3.96
CA ALA A 122 0.04 -11.45 3.07
C ALA A 122 -1.06 -10.83 2.22
N LEU A 123 -0.95 -9.52 1.99
CA LEU A 123 -1.78 -8.76 1.08
C LEU A 123 -0.84 -8.20 0.02
N LEU A 124 -0.99 -8.69 -1.19
CA LEU A 124 -0.25 -8.23 -2.34
C LEU A 124 -1.06 -7.12 -3.02
N ILE A 125 -0.43 -5.99 -3.32
CA ILE A 125 -1.08 -4.83 -3.95
C ILE A 125 -0.28 -4.47 -5.20
N ASP A 126 -0.94 -4.43 -6.36
CA ASP A 126 -0.34 -3.91 -7.59
C ASP A 126 -0.56 -2.38 -7.64
N ALA A 127 0.45 -1.59 -7.25
CA ALA A 127 0.36 -0.12 -7.25
C ALA A 127 0.91 0.49 -8.56
N ASP A 128 1.28 -0.33 -9.54
CA ASP A 128 1.70 0.11 -10.88
C ASP A 128 0.49 0.41 -11.76
N LEU A 129 -0.20 1.54 -11.51
CA LEU A 129 -1.42 1.93 -12.24
C LEU A 129 -1.21 2.19 -13.74
N ARG A 130 0.05 2.30 -14.20
CA ARG A 130 0.40 2.59 -15.60
C ARG A 130 0.66 1.32 -16.40
N GLY A 131 1.29 0.33 -15.78
CA GLY A 131 1.82 -0.86 -16.46
C GLY A 131 1.58 -2.16 -15.69
N ALA A 132 0.49 -2.22 -14.92
CA ALA A 132 0.11 -3.36 -14.09
C ALA A 132 0.18 -4.69 -14.86
N ARG A 133 0.92 -5.64 -14.27
CA ARG A 133 1.16 -6.97 -14.84
C ARG A 133 0.98 -8.09 -13.83
N LEU A 134 0.74 -7.75 -12.56
CA LEU A 134 0.69 -8.76 -11.50
C LEU A 134 -0.55 -9.66 -11.62
N HIS A 135 -1.69 -9.08 -12.00
CA HIS A 135 -2.92 -9.83 -12.30
C HIS A 135 -2.72 -10.86 -13.42
N GLN A 136 -1.89 -10.55 -14.43
CA GLN A 136 -1.58 -11.48 -15.53
C GLN A 136 -0.73 -12.65 -15.03
N ALA A 137 0.26 -12.38 -14.19
CA ALA A 137 1.11 -13.41 -13.61
C ALA A 137 0.32 -14.35 -12.69
N LEU A 138 -0.64 -13.82 -11.93
CA LEU A 138 -1.56 -14.58 -11.08
C LEU A 138 -2.72 -15.24 -11.87
N GLY A 139 -2.91 -14.87 -13.14
CA GLY A 139 -4.03 -15.31 -13.97
C GLY A 139 -5.38 -14.98 -13.36
N THR A 140 -5.57 -13.73 -12.92
CA THR A 140 -6.80 -13.24 -12.30
C THR A 140 -7.26 -11.90 -12.88
N SER A 141 -8.43 -11.41 -12.47
CA SER A 141 -8.99 -10.17 -13.00
C SER A 141 -8.19 -8.95 -12.51
N SER A 142 -8.03 -7.96 -13.40
CA SER A 142 -7.43 -6.66 -13.06
C SER A 142 -8.41 -5.68 -12.41
N THR A 143 -9.70 -5.98 -12.43
CA THR A 143 -10.79 -5.11 -11.95
C THR A 143 -11.84 -5.90 -11.17
N PRO A 144 -12.54 -5.25 -10.22
CA PRO A 144 -12.23 -3.92 -9.67
C PRO A 144 -10.92 -3.95 -8.85
N GLY A 145 -10.22 -2.82 -8.73
CA GLY A 145 -8.91 -2.76 -8.08
C GLY A 145 -8.60 -1.41 -7.43
N LEU A 146 -7.31 -1.15 -7.23
CA LEU A 146 -6.81 0.01 -6.50
C LEU A 146 -7.29 1.33 -7.11
N SER A 147 -7.32 1.46 -8.44
CA SER A 147 -7.85 2.64 -9.14
C SER A 147 -9.30 2.93 -8.75
N GLU A 148 -10.20 1.94 -8.82
CA GLU A 148 -11.62 2.11 -8.49
C GLU A 148 -11.83 2.45 -7.01
N TYR A 149 -11.07 1.80 -6.12
CA TYR A 149 -11.11 2.11 -4.69
C TYR A 149 -10.67 3.55 -4.40
N LEU A 150 -9.57 3.99 -5.02
CA LEU A 150 -9.03 5.33 -4.85
C LEU A 150 -9.96 6.43 -5.40
N LEU A 151 -10.77 6.12 -6.42
CA LEU A 151 -11.82 7.00 -6.95
C LEU A 151 -13.11 6.97 -6.12
N GLY A 152 -13.23 6.06 -5.15
CA GLY A 152 -14.43 5.87 -4.33
C GLY A 152 -15.58 5.18 -5.07
N GLU A 153 -15.28 4.47 -6.17
CA GLU A 153 -16.27 3.71 -6.96
C GLU A 153 -16.49 2.30 -6.42
N SER A 154 -15.56 1.78 -5.60
CA SER A 154 -15.62 0.44 -5.02
C SER A 154 -15.16 0.47 -3.57
N ASP A 155 -15.75 -0.39 -2.73
CA ASP A 155 -15.34 -0.53 -1.34
C ASP A 155 -14.07 -1.37 -1.21
N GLU A 156 -13.38 -1.22 -0.08
CA GLU A 156 -12.15 -1.95 0.24
C GLU A 156 -12.25 -3.49 0.14
N PHE A 157 -13.43 -4.08 0.38
CA PHE A 157 -13.62 -5.53 0.36
C PHE A 157 -13.94 -6.06 -1.04
N SER A 158 -14.57 -5.26 -1.90
CA SER A 158 -14.86 -5.66 -3.30
C SER A 158 -13.62 -5.63 -4.19
N VAL A 159 -12.65 -4.76 -3.90
CA VAL A 159 -11.38 -4.69 -4.65
C VAL A 159 -10.35 -5.73 -4.21
N MET A 160 -10.62 -6.44 -3.11
CA MET A 160 -9.73 -7.46 -2.57
C MET A 160 -10.19 -8.86 -2.98
N GLN A 161 -9.27 -9.60 -3.59
CA GLN A 161 -9.48 -10.96 -4.04
C GLN A 161 -8.78 -11.94 -3.09
N ARG A 162 -9.49 -13.00 -2.70
CA ARG A 162 -8.88 -14.13 -1.99
C ARG A 162 -8.41 -15.17 -3.01
N GLY A 163 -7.12 -15.47 -2.99
CA GLY A 163 -6.52 -16.48 -3.85
C GLY A 163 -6.76 -17.92 -3.36
N PRO A 164 -6.23 -18.91 -4.08
CA PRO A 164 -6.33 -20.32 -3.69
C PRO A 164 -5.48 -20.66 -2.46
N MET A 165 -4.45 -19.84 -2.16
CA MET A 165 -3.72 -19.94 -0.91
C MET A 165 -4.50 -19.19 0.18
N GLU A 166 -5.00 -19.90 1.18
CA GLU A 166 -5.96 -19.42 2.20
C GLU A 166 -5.60 -18.04 2.81
N ASN A 167 -4.31 -17.77 3.01
CA ASN A 167 -3.80 -16.57 3.67
C ASN A 167 -3.22 -15.50 2.74
N LEU A 168 -3.40 -15.64 1.42
CA LEU A 168 -2.93 -14.70 0.41
C LEU A 168 -4.09 -13.92 -0.21
N PHE A 169 -4.03 -12.61 -0.04
CA PHE A 169 -4.97 -11.67 -0.63
C PHE A 169 -4.27 -10.84 -1.70
N PHE A 170 -5.04 -10.39 -2.69
CA PHE A 170 -4.55 -9.57 -3.78
C PHE A 170 -5.49 -8.40 -4.04
N ILE A 171 -4.94 -7.20 -4.21
CA ILE A 171 -5.63 -6.04 -4.77
C ILE A 171 -4.96 -5.73 -6.11
N PRO A 172 -5.64 -5.92 -7.25
CA PRO A 172 -5.10 -5.54 -8.55
C PRO A 172 -5.05 -4.03 -8.69
N SER A 173 -4.37 -3.55 -9.73
CA SER A 173 -4.27 -2.11 -10.01
C SER A 173 -5.63 -1.46 -10.31
N GLY A 174 -6.59 -2.20 -10.84
CA GLY A 174 -7.80 -1.62 -11.43
C GLY A 174 -7.60 -1.23 -12.90
N ARG A 175 -8.52 -0.43 -13.44
CA ARG A 175 -8.43 0.09 -14.82
C ARG A 175 -7.12 0.84 -15.03
N THR A 176 -6.50 0.64 -16.19
CA THR A 176 -5.28 1.35 -16.58
C THR A 176 -5.57 2.83 -16.75
N VAL A 177 -4.88 3.65 -15.98
CA VAL A 177 -5.02 5.11 -16.06
C VAL A 177 -4.04 5.62 -17.12
N SER A 178 -4.54 5.98 -18.29
CA SER A 178 -3.73 6.47 -19.42
C SER A 178 -3.13 7.86 -19.19
N ASN A 179 -3.69 8.66 -18.28
CA ASN A 179 -3.19 10.00 -17.95
C ASN A 179 -3.02 10.22 -16.43
N PRO A 180 -1.79 10.14 -15.88
CA PRO A 180 -1.54 10.34 -14.44
C PRO A 180 -1.88 11.75 -13.93
N ARG A 181 -1.99 12.74 -14.83
CA ARG A 181 -2.32 14.14 -14.49
C ARG A 181 -3.81 14.36 -14.26
N GLU A 182 -4.66 13.38 -14.59
CA GLU A 182 -6.09 13.39 -14.27
C GLU A 182 -6.41 12.77 -12.91
N TRP A 183 -5.38 12.45 -12.11
CA TRP A 183 -5.57 12.35 -10.66
C TRP A 183 -5.93 13.75 -10.12
N SER A 184 -7.20 14.08 -10.27
CA SER A 184 -7.84 15.21 -9.60
C SER A 184 -8.54 14.63 -8.38
N PRO A 185 -8.19 15.01 -7.15
CA PRO A 185 -9.09 14.75 -6.05
C PRO A 185 -10.37 15.55 -6.35
N CYS A 186 -11.43 14.87 -6.79
CA CYS A 186 -12.77 15.41 -6.92
C CYS A 186 -12.88 16.72 -7.76
N SER A 187 -13.03 16.61 -9.08
CA SER A 187 -13.66 17.71 -9.85
C SER A 187 -15.17 17.67 -9.62
N THR A 188 -15.55 18.50 -8.66
CA THR A 188 -16.90 18.90 -8.26
C THR A 188 -17.86 19.07 -9.45
N GLY A 189 -18.90 18.23 -9.50
CA GLY A 189 -20.20 18.59 -10.07
C GLY A 189 -21.13 18.99 -8.93
N SER A 190 -21.57 20.25 -8.93
CA SER A 190 -22.46 20.86 -7.94
C SER A 190 -23.69 20.00 -7.63
N SER A 191 -23.75 19.42 -6.44
CA SER A 191 -24.96 19.43 -5.62
C SER A 191 -24.58 19.20 -4.17
N LEU A 192 -25.13 20.07 -3.31
CA LEU A 192 -24.96 20.02 -1.87
C LEU A 192 -25.29 18.63 -1.34
N ILE A 193 -24.37 18.06 -0.55
CA ILE A 193 -24.56 17.45 0.77
C ILE A 193 -23.22 16.81 1.16
N HIS A 194 -22.62 17.37 2.21
CA HIS A 194 -21.60 16.81 3.10
C HIS A 194 -20.80 15.58 2.57
N ARG A 195 -19.63 15.80 1.95
CA ARG A 195 -18.63 14.74 1.70
C ARG A 195 -17.31 15.02 2.44
N PRO A 196 -16.73 14.04 3.16
CA PRO A 196 -15.46 14.19 3.84
C PRO A 196 -14.29 14.20 2.83
N ARG A 197 -13.30 15.07 3.08
CA ARG A 197 -12.10 15.25 2.26
C ARG A 197 -11.32 13.94 2.10
N CYS A 198 -10.85 13.65 0.89
CA CYS A 198 -9.86 12.59 0.62
C CYS A 198 -8.64 12.76 1.54
N GLN A 199 -8.56 11.92 2.56
CA GLN A 199 -7.45 11.84 3.49
C GLN A 199 -6.68 10.57 3.16
N TYR A 200 -5.45 10.71 2.66
CA TYR A 200 -4.57 9.56 2.46
C TYR A 200 -4.33 8.87 3.81
N PRO A 201 -4.60 7.57 3.96
CA PRO A 201 -4.44 6.89 5.24
C PRO A 201 -2.94 6.68 5.53
N THR A 202 -2.31 7.66 6.17
CA THR A 202 -0.92 7.57 6.65
C THR A 202 -0.77 6.65 7.87
N ARG A 203 -1.85 6.07 8.39
CA ARG A 203 -1.83 5.29 9.64
C ARG A 203 -2.69 4.02 9.65
N ALA A 204 -2.85 3.34 8.52
CA ALA A 204 -3.52 2.04 8.51
C ALA A 204 -2.62 0.95 9.14
N SER A 205 -3.05 0.42 10.29
CA SER A 205 -2.46 -0.73 10.97
C SER A 205 -3.05 -2.02 10.40
N TRP A 206 -2.55 -2.43 9.24
CA TRP A 206 -2.90 -3.72 8.67
C TRP A 206 -2.43 -4.86 9.60
N PRO A 207 -3.29 -5.85 9.92
CA PRO A 207 -2.87 -7.08 10.59
C PRO A 207 -2.15 -8.05 9.63
N ILE A 208 -1.98 -7.64 8.37
CA ILE A 208 -1.42 -8.39 7.25
C ILE A 208 -0.13 -7.71 6.81
N SER A 209 0.91 -8.50 6.50
CA SER A 209 2.11 -7.95 5.87
C SER A 209 1.76 -7.51 4.45
N ALA A 210 1.65 -6.21 4.22
CA ALA A 210 1.33 -5.67 2.90
C ALA A 210 2.60 -5.61 2.04
N MET A 211 2.52 -6.15 0.83
CA MET A 211 3.57 -6.07 -0.19
C MET A 211 3.03 -5.28 -1.36
N ALA A 212 3.63 -4.13 -1.66
CA ALA A 212 3.24 -3.30 -2.79
C ALA A 212 4.32 -3.36 -3.87
N CYS A 213 3.92 -3.52 -5.13
CA CYS A 213 4.77 -3.41 -6.32
C CYS A 213 4.48 -2.12 -7.09
#